data_AF-A0A0G1Y7P5-F1
#
_entry.id   AF-A0A0G1Y7P5-F1
#
_cell.length_a   1.000
_cell.length_b   1.000
_cell.length_c   1.000
_cell.angle_alpha   90.00
_cell.angle_beta   90.00
_cell.angle_gamma   90.00
#
_symmetry.space_group_name_H-M   'P 1'
#
loop_
_entity.id
_entity.type
_entity.pdbx_description
1 polymer ?
#
loop_
_entity_poly.entity_id
_entity_poly.type
_entity_poly.pdbx_seq_one_letter_code
_entity_poly.pdbx_strand_id
1 'polypeptide(L)'
;MFKTLCTWGYRIALTTLVAYAVYCYTIGGWDSVFHNIAYYIPAVALFLMFSGQADLLEKIRKGGEVNIKAQAIDFTHWFLLLFMQVGRWMMGGFTLWAFILMAVLLAIIGWQVGVGIGRQWYPSVGEKRGGIAMLVASAILGLVAGAVRHADPSTFGWGWMLETTTAIIATGIVVWVITNHIKTIAKKASDYPRSFFLKGVSNNVLEIWVLIHLLNLSYTGGVFEAWASNAGFAFNIIVGNAIYFVFYGLWEIHRTRQARRAVRQV
;
A
#
# COMPACT_ATOMS: atom_id res chain seq x y z
N MET A 1 -15.81 -12.38 -12.03
CA MET A 1 -14.58 -13.04 -12.49
C MET A 1 -13.33 -12.46 -11.85
N PHE A 2 -12.93 -11.21 -12.11
CA PHE A 2 -11.68 -10.62 -11.59
C PHE A 2 -11.55 -10.63 -10.06
N LYS A 3 -12.54 -10.10 -9.32
CA LYS A 3 -12.56 -10.14 -7.85
C LYS A 3 -12.44 -11.56 -7.28
N THR A 4 -13.13 -12.51 -7.90
CA THR A 4 -13.08 -13.93 -7.55
C THR A 4 -11.66 -14.46 -7.69
N LEU A 5 -10.99 -14.13 -8.80
CA LEU A 5 -9.60 -14.50 -9.07
C LEU A 5 -8.63 -13.89 -8.03
N CYS A 6 -8.74 -12.60 -7.70
CA CYS A 6 -7.91 -11.98 -6.65
C CYS A 6 -8.15 -12.62 -5.27
N THR A 7 -9.40 -12.98 -4.97
CA THR A 7 -9.75 -13.62 -3.68
C THR A 7 -9.19 -15.03 -3.58
N TRP A 8 -9.31 -15.83 -4.64
CA TRP A 8 -8.74 -17.17 -4.67
C TRP A 8 -7.21 -17.15 -4.72
N GLY A 9 -6.62 -16.25 -5.50
CA GLY A 9 -5.17 -16.04 -5.53
C GLY A 9 -4.61 -15.73 -4.14
N TYR A 10 -5.25 -14.80 -3.41
CA TYR A 10 -4.91 -14.51 -2.02
C TYR A 10 -5.04 -15.74 -1.10
N ARG A 11 -6.16 -16.48 -1.19
CA ARG A 11 -6.39 -17.66 -0.36
C ARG A 11 -5.34 -18.75 -0.62
N ILE A 12 -5.04 -19.03 -1.88
CA ILE A 12 -4.01 -19.98 -2.29
C ILE A 12 -2.66 -19.53 -1.72
N ALA A 13 -2.29 -18.25 -1.89
CA ALA A 13 -1.04 -17.72 -1.36
C ALA A 13 -0.95 -17.87 0.17
N LEU A 14 -2.04 -17.59 0.89
CA LEU A 14 -2.10 -17.74 2.35
C LEU A 14 -1.99 -19.21 2.78
N THR A 15 -2.70 -20.12 2.11
CA THR A 15 -2.63 -21.56 2.42
C THR A 15 -1.24 -22.11 2.15
N THR A 16 -0.60 -21.73 1.04
CA THR A 16 0.78 -22.10 0.74
C THR A 16 1.74 -21.56 1.80
N LEU A 17 1.54 -20.32 2.25
CA LEU A 17 2.35 -19.70 3.30
C LEU A 17 2.21 -20.44 4.64
N VAL A 18 1.00 -20.85 5.02
CA VAL A 18 0.76 -21.67 6.22
C VAL A 18 1.37 -23.06 6.10
N ALA A 19 1.23 -23.74 4.96
CA ALA A 19 1.84 -25.04 4.74
C ALA A 19 3.38 -24.96 4.82
N TYR A 20 3.96 -23.91 4.22
CA TYR A 20 5.40 -23.65 4.30
C TYR A 20 5.85 -23.31 5.72
N ALA A 21 5.03 -22.61 6.50
CA ALA A 21 5.29 -22.36 7.91
C ALA A 21 5.42 -23.65 8.72
N VAL A 22 4.48 -24.58 8.53
CA VAL A 22 4.51 -25.89 9.19
C VAL A 22 5.79 -26.65 8.80
N TYR A 23 6.15 -26.65 7.52
CA TYR A 23 7.39 -27.26 7.06
C TYR A 23 8.63 -26.60 7.72
N CYS A 24 8.74 -25.27 7.71
CA CYS A 24 9.84 -24.54 8.32
C CYS A 24 9.98 -24.86 9.83
N TYR A 25 8.85 -24.99 10.52
CA TYR A 25 8.83 -25.39 11.93
C TYR A 25 9.43 -26.78 12.14
N THR A 26 9.08 -27.75 11.28
CA THR A 26 9.60 -29.13 11.39
C THR A 26 11.10 -29.25 11.17
N ILE A 27 11.71 -28.36 10.39
CA ILE A 27 13.14 -28.42 10.06
C ILE A 27 14.03 -27.54 10.94
N GLY A 28 13.48 -26.54 11.64
CA GLY A 28 14.30 -25.56 12.37
C GLY A 28 13.56 -24.73 13.41
N GLY A 29 12.39 -25.16 13.86
CA GLY A 29 11.61 -24.48 14.89
C GLY A 29 11.11 -23.08 14.47
N TRP A 30 10.77 -22.26 15.47
CA TRP A 30 10.15 -20.95 15.25
C TRP A 30 11.06 -19.92 14.55
N ASP A 31 12.38 -20.02 14.73
CA ASP A 31 13.34 -19.11 14.08
C ASP A 31 13.33 -19.30 12.56
N SER A 32 13.29 -20.57 12.11
CA SER A 32 13.16 -20.92 10.70
C SER A 32 11.84 -20.42 10.10
N VAL A 33 10.72 -20.56 10.84
CA VAL A 33 9.41 -20.02 10.45
C VAL A 33 9.50 -18.50 10.26
N PHE A 34 10.06 -17.81 11.24
CA PHE A 34 10.12 -16.36 11.27
C PHE A 34 10.97 -15.80 10.13
N HIS A 35 12.09 -16.44 9.79
CA HIS A 35 12.97 -16.01 8.71
C HIS A 35 12.45 -16.37 7.31
N ASN A 36 12.07 -17.63 7.11
CA ASN A 36 11.73 -18.11 5.77
C ASN A 36 10.39 -17.59 5.26
N ILE A 37 9.43 -17.34 6.16
CA ILE A 37 8.12 -16.83 5.74
C ILE A 37 8.18 -15.33 5.42
N ALA A 38 8.96 -14.55 6.18
CA ALA A 38 9.05 -13.10 6.01
C ALA A 38 9.38 -12.69 4.57
N TYR A 39 10.15 -13.52 3.85
CA TYR A 39 10.45 -13.32 2.42
C TYR A 39 9.22 -13.29 1.51
N TYR A 40 8.19 -14.08 1.82
CA TYR A 40 6.97 -14.20 1.01
C TYR A 40 5.86 -13.22 1.41
N ILE A 41 5.96 -12.63 2.61
CA ILE A 41 4.92 -11.76 3.16
C ILE A 41 4.63 -10.52 2.30
N PRO A 42 5.62 -9.80 1.74
CA PRO A 42 5.36 -8.66 0.86
C PRO A 42 4.50 -9.03 -0.37
N ALA A 43 4.67 -10.24 -0.92
CA ALA A 43 3.84 -10.70 -2.03
C ALA A 43 2.40 -10.96 -1.60
N VAL A 44 2.20 -11.61 -0.45
CA VAL A 44 0.85 -11.87 0.10
C VAL A 44 0.13 -10.57 0.48
N ALA A 45 0.87 -9.61 1.04
CA ALA A 45 0.42 -8.25 1.31
C ALA A 45 -0.12 -7.57 0.04
N LEU A 46 0.65 -7.59 -1.07
CA LEU A 46 0.18 -7.05 -2.35
C LEU A 46 -1.07 -7.77 -2.90
N PHE A 47 -1.19 -9.09 -2.74
CA PHE A 47 -2.42 -9.80 -3.12
C PHE A 47 -3.65 -9.38 -2.29
N LEU A 48 -3.48 -9.12 -0.99
CA LEU A 48 -4.53 -8.52 -0.15
C LEU A 48 -4.95 -7.16 -0.67
N MET A 49 -3.97 -6.33 -1.05
CA MET A 49 -4.22 -5.02 -1.65
C MET A 49 -4.98 -5.12 -2.97
N PHE A 50 -4.58 -6.02 -3.88
CA PHE A 50 -5.31 -6.24 -5.14
C PHE A 50 -6.77 -6.60 -4.86
N SER A 51 -6.99 -7.49 -3.89
CA SER A 51 -8.31 -7.97 -3.51
C SER A 51 -9.16 -6.86 -2.87
N GLY A 52 -8.57 -5.96 -2.09
CA GLY A 52 -9.24 -4.79 -1.54
C GLY A 52 -9.60 -3.78 -2.64
N GLN A 53 -8.64 -3.44 -3.49
CA GLN A 53 -8.85 -2.51 -4.61
C GLN A 53 -9.87 -3.05 -5.63
N ALA A 54 -9.92 -4.37 -5.83
CA ALA A 54 -10.97 -5.00 -6.64
C ALA A 54 -12.38 -4.86 -6.04
N ASP A 55 -12.52 -4.89 -4.71
CA ASP A 55 -13.80 -4.63 -4.05
C ASP A 55 -14.27 -3.18 -4.28
N LEU A 56 -13.33 -2.23 -4.18
CA LEU A 56 -13.62 -0.81 -4.41
C LEU A 56 -13.98 -0.56 -5.89
N LEU A 57 -13.26 -1.17 -6.83
CA LEU A 57 -13.59 -1.14 -8.26
C LEU A 57 -14.99 -1.68 -8.54
N GLU A 58 -15.39 -2.78 -7.91
CA GLU A 58 -16.73 -3.33 -8.08
C GLU A 58 -17.80 -2.34 -7.60
N LYS A 59 -17.57 -1.66 -6.47
CA LYS A 59 -18.46 -0.62 -5.96
C LYS A 59 -18.60 0.55 -6.93
N ILE A 60 -17.50 1.06 -7.46
CA ILE A 60 -17.48 2.14 -8.46
C ILE A 60 -18.29 1.72 -9.69
N ARG A 61 -18.01 0.53 -10.24
CA ARG A 61 -18.72 0.00 -11.43
C ARG A 61 -20.23 -0.06 -11.22
N LYS A 62 -20.68 -0.50 -10.03
CA LYS A 62 -22.10 -0.69 -9.72
C LYS A 62 -22.91 0.57 -9.46
N GLY A 63 -22.31 1.74 -9.23
CA GLY A 63 -23.10 2.85 -8.69
C GLY A 63 -22.41 3.72 -7.67
N GLY A 64 -21.52 3.11 -6.90
CA GLY A 64 -21.05 3.68 -5.64
C GLY A 64 -20.25 4.96 -5.86
N GLU A 65 -20.55 5.98 -5.08
CA GLU A 65 -19.87 7.26 -5.04
C GLU A 65 -18.57 7.13 -4.24
N VAL A 66 -17.47 6.94 -4.96
CA VAL A 66 -16.12 6.87 -4.40
C VAL A 66 -15.36 8.11 -4.86
N ASN A 67 -14.42 8.58 -4.05
CA ASN A 67 -13.64 9.76 -4.42
C ASN A 67 -12.59 9.38 -5.48
N ILE A 68 -12.93 9.57 -6.75
CA ILE A 68 -12.06 9.24 -7.88
C ILE A 68 -10.80 10.11 -7.92
N LYS A 69 -10.90 11.37 -7.49
CA LYS A 69 -9.73 12.24 -7.35
C LYS A 69 -8.75 11.70 -6.32
N ALA A 70 -9.24 11.16 -5.19
CA ALA A 70 -8.39 10.49 -4.22
C ALA A 70 -7.72 9.24 -4.80
N GLN A 71 -8.42 8.45 -5.63
CA GLN A 71 -7.85 7.30 -6.33
C GLN A 71 -6.77 7.70 -7.35
N ALA A 72 -6.92 8.85 -8.02
CA ALA A 72 -5.88 9.38 -8.91
C ALA A 72 -4.62 9.83 -8.15
N ILE A 73 -4.79 10.36 -6.93
CA ILE A 73 -3.67 10.69 -6.04
C ILE A 73 -3.00 9.41 -5.52
N ASP A 74 -3.79 8.40 -5.13
CA ASP A 74 -3.27 7.09 -4.68
C ASP A 74 -2.48 6.39 -5.80
N PHE A 75 -2.98 6.46 -7.05
CA PHE A 75 -2.22 5.99 -8.21
C PHE A 75 -0.83 6.66 -8.29
N THR A 76 -0.75 7.97 -8.07
CA THR A 76 0.53 8.70 -8.08
C THR A 76 1.48 8.23 -6.97
N HIS A 77 0.95 7.96 -5.77
CA HIS A 77 1.71 7.38 -4.67
C HIS A 77 2.31 6.01 -5.05
N TRP A 78 1.50 5.10 -5.59
CA TRP A 78 1.99 3.79 -6.03
C TRP A 78 2.95 3.88 -7.21
N PHE A 79 2.79 4.89 -8.06
CA PHE A 79 3.67 5.14 -9.19
C PHE A 79 5.07 5.56 -8.72
N LEU A 80 5.15 6.44 -7.72
CA LEU A 80 6.41 6.79 -7.06
C LEU A 80 7.12 5.53 -6.51
N LEU A 81 6.40 4.68 -5.79
CA LEU A 81 6.96 3.45 -5.20
C LEU A 81 7.45 2.46 -6.27
N LEU A 82 6.71 2.29 -7.38
CA LEU A 82 7.14 1.48 -8.51
C LEU A 82 8.48 1.98 -9.06
N PHE A 83 8.61 3.30 -9.29
CA PHE A 83 9.84 3.87 -9.85
C PHE A 83 11.02 3.84 -8.88
N MET A 84 10.79 3.81 -7.56
CA MET A 84 11.86 3.48 -6.59
C MET A 84 12.43 2.08 -6.83
N GLN A 85 11.59 1.08 -7.13
CA GLN A 85 12.07 -0.26 -7.47
C GLN A 85 12.84 -0.26 -8.79
N VAL A 86 12.36 0.48 -9.80
CA VAL A 86 13.06 0.63 -11.08
C VAL A 86 14.44 1.28 -10.89
N GLY A 87 14.53 2.35 -10.10
CA GLY A 87 15.80 3.02 -9.81
C GLY A 87 16.82 2.08 -9.15
N ARG A 88 16.39 1.27 -8.18
CA ARG A 88 17.25 0.24 -7.56
C ARG A 88 17.70 -0.82 -8.57
N TRP A 89 16.80 -1.22 -9.47
CA TRP A 89 17.09 -2.20 -10.52
C TRP A 89 18.12 -1.72 -11.53
N MET A 90 18.04 -0.46 -11.96
CA MET A 90 19.02 0.12 -12.87
C MET A 90 20.46 0.08 -12.33
N MET A 91 20.61 -0.03 -11.01
CA MET A 91 21.90 -0.11 -10.33
C MET A 91 22.31 -1.55 -9.94
N GLY A 92 21.49 -2.56 -10.23
CA GLY A 92 21.79 -3.98 -9.98
C GLY A 92 21.02 -4.63 -8.81
N GLY A 93 20.16 -3.91 -8.09
CA GLY A 93 19.33 -4.47 -7.02
C GLY A 93 18.02 -5.07 -7.54
N PHE A 94 17.64 -6.31 -7.17
CA PHE A 94 16.49 -6.95 -7.83
C PHE A 94 15.52 -7.73 -6.94
N THR A 95 14.23 -7.57 -7.26
CA THR A 95 13.17 -8.59 -7.16
C THR A 95 12.10 -8.36 -8.25
N LEU A 96 12.16 -9.08 -9.40
CA LEU A 96 11.21 -8.95 -10.54
C LEU A 96 9.74 -8.94 -10.10
N TRP A 97 9.44 -9.79 -9.12
CA TRP A 97 8.10 -10.02 -8.63
C TRP A 97 7.51 -8.78 -7.97
N ALA A 98 8.31 -7.98 -7.26
CA ALA A 98 7.83 -6.74 -6.63
C ALA A 98 7.38 -5.72 -7.69
N PHE A 99 8.15 -5.57 -8.77
CA PHE A 99 7.77 -4.72 -9.90
C PHE A 99 6.47 -5.21 -10.56
N ILE A 100 6.37 -6.50 -10.89
CA ILE A 100 5.17 -7.07 -11.52
C ILE A 100 3.94 -6.85 -10.64
N LEU A 101 4.05 -7.14 -9.34
CA LEU A 101 2.93 -7.00 -8.41
C LEU A 101 2.51 -5.53 -8.24
N MET A 102 3.45 -4.60 -8.13
CA MET A 102 3.12 -3.17 -8.07
C MET A 102 2.51 -2.65 -9.39
N ALA A 103 2.97 -3.13 -10.54
CA ALA A 103 2.38 -2.79 -11.84
C ALA A 103 0.92 -3.29 -11.95
N VAL A 104 0.63 -4.49 -11.45
CA VAL A 104 -0.74 -5.01 -11.37
C VAL A 104 -1.61 -4.15 -10.44
N LEU A 105 -1.11 -3.76 -9.27
CA LEU A 105 -1.83 -2.86 -8.36
C LEU A 105 -2.18 -1.54 -9.05
N LEU A 106 -1.20 -0.92 -9.70
CA LEU A 106 -1.37 0.31 -10.46
C LEU A 106 -2.41 0.16 -11.56
N ALA A 107 -2.40 -0.96 -12.29
CA ALA A 107 -3.42 -1.22 -13.31
C ALA A 107 -4.84 -1.28 -12.70
N ILE A 108 -5.01 -1.89 -11.52
CA ILE A 108 -6.31 -1.95 -10.83
C ILE A 108 -6.76 -0.55 -10.41
N ILE A 109 -5.88 0.25 -9.78
CA ILE A 109 -6.21 1.62 -9.35
C ILE A 109 -6.48 2.51 -10.56
N GLY A 110 -5.67 2.40 -11.62
CA GLY A 110 -5.88 3.10 -12.89
C GLY A 110 -7.22 2.75 -13.53
N TRP A 111 -7.65 1.48 -13.43
CA TRP A 111 -8.98 1.07 -13.88
C TRP A 111 -10.10 1.72 -13.04
N GLN A 112 -9.94 1.83 -11.72
CA GLN A 112 -10.91 2.55 -10.88
C GLN A 112 -11.03 4.01 -11.31
N VAL A 113 -9.90 4.68 -11.55
CA VAL A 113 -9.86 6.06 -12.03
C VAL A 113 -10.56 6.17 -13.39
N GLY A 114 -10.24 5.28 -14.33
CA GLY A 114 -10.83 5.26 -15.67
C GLY A 114 -12.35 5.07 -15.67
N VAL A 115 -12.88 4.17 -14.85
CA VAL A 115 -14.35 3.96 -14.72
C VAL A 115 -15.02 5.16 -14.03
N GLY A 116 -14.30 5.82 -13.13
CA GLY A 116 -14.81 6.95 -12.35
C GLY A 116 -14.82 8.28 -13.09
N ILE A 117 -13.88 8.50 -14.01
CA ILE A 117 -13.81 9.71 -14.84
C ILE A 117 -15.03 9.78 -15.76
N GLY A 118 -15.62 10.97 -15.89
CA GLY A 118 -16.81 11.17 -16.72
C GLY A 118 -18.09 10.65 -16.09
N ARG A 119 -18.03 10.08 -14.89
CA ARG A 119 -19.20 9.61 -14.14
C ARG A 119 -19.31 10.25 -12.77
N GLN A 120 -18.20 10.29 -12.04
CA GLN A 120 -18.13 10.79 -10.66
C GLN A 120 -17.17 11.98 -10.54
N TRP A 121 -16.22 12.10 -11.47
CA TRP A 121 -15.28 13.22 -11.53
C TRP A 121 -15.02 13.62 -12.97
N TYR A 122 -15.10 14.91 -13.26
CA TYR A 122 -14.76 15.50 -14.55
C TYR A 122 -13.53 16.40 -14.36
N PRO A 123 -12.31 15.89 -14.62
CA PRO A 123 -11.10 16.66 -14.40
C PRO A 123 -11.04 17.88 -15.33
N SER A 124 -10.80 19.04 -14.74
CA SER A 124 -10.51 20.28 -15.47
C SER A 124 -9.19 20.16 -16.26
N VAL A 125 -8.99 21.06 -17.22
CA VAL A 125 -7.71 21.12 -17.98
C VAL A 125 -6.51 21.32 -17.05
N GLY A 126 -6.66 22.15 -16.02
CA GLY A 126 -5.63 22.37 -14.99
C GLY A 126 -5.31 21.10 -14.21
N GLU A 127 -6.33 20.34 -13.78
CA GLU A 127 -6.13 19.08 -13.08
C GLU A 127 -5.47 18.01 -13.96
N LYS A 128 -5.79 17.95 -15.25
CA LYS A 128 -5.13 17.03 -16.20
C LYS A 128 -3.64 17.35 -16.30
N ARG A 129 -3.29 18.62 -16.51
CA ARG A 129 -1.88 19.07 -16.59
C ARG A 129 -1.14 18.85 -15.28
N GLY A 130 -1.76 19.20 -14.15
CA GLY A 130 -1.22 18.98 -12.82
C GLY A 130 -0.98 17.49 -12.53
N GLY A 131 -1.92 16.62 -12.93
CA GLY A 131 -1.77 15.17 -12.82
C GLY A 131 -0.59 14.62 -13.62
N ILE A 132 -0.40 15.08 -14.86
CA ILE A 132 0.77 14.71 -15.67
C ILE A 132 2.07 15.16 -15.00
N ALA A 133 2.13 16.42 -14.54
CA ALA A 133 3.31 16.95 -13.86
C ALA A 133 3.63 16.14 -12.58
N MET A 134 2.62 15.78 -11.80
CA MET A 134 2.79 14.95 -10.61
C MET A 134 3.27 13.54 -10.93
N LEU A 135 2.77 12.91 -12.00
CA LEU A 135 3.25 11.59 -12.44
C LEU A 135 4.72 11.62 -12.86
N VAL A 136 5.11 12.63 -13.66
CA VAL A 136 6.50 12.81 -14.09
C VAL A 136 7.41 13.07 -12.89
N ALA A 137 7.01 13.97 -11.98
CA ALA A 137 7.76 14.25 -10.76
C ALA A 137 7.90 13.00 -9.88
N SER A 138 6.83 12.21 -9.73
CA SER A 138 6.83 10.97 -8.95
C SER A 138 7.77 9.91 -9.53
N ALA A 139 7.79 9.77 -10.86
CA ALA A 139 8.72 8.85 -11.53
C ALA A 139 10.18 9.28 -11.34
N ILE A 140 10.49 10.58 -11.54
CA ILE A 140 11.85 11.10 -11.37
C ILE A 140 12.31 10.94 -9.92
N LEU A 141 11.50 11.38 -8.95
CA LEU A 141 11.81 11.26 -7.53
C LEU A 141 12.00 9.81 -7.11
N GLY A 142 11.10 8.91 -7.54
CA GLY A 142 11.21 7.49 -7.25
C GLY A 142 12.50 6.90 -7.82
N LEU A 143 12.77 7.12 -9.10
CA LEU A 143 13.95 6.60 -9.78
C LEU A 143 15.24 7.06 -9.11
N VAL A 144 15.36 8.37 -8.84
CA VAL A 144 16.54 8.95 -8.17
C VAL A 144 16.71 8.38 -6.77
N ALA A 145 15.66 8.36 -5.95
CA ALA A 145 15.73 7.81 -4.60
C ALA A 145 16.15 6.33 -4.60
N GLY A 146 15.60 5.54 -5.51
CA GLY A 146 15.95 4.13 -5.67
C GLY A 146 17.41 3.92 -6.11
N ALA A 147 17.85 4.65 -7.12
CA ALA A 147 19.20 4.53 -7.66
C ALA A 147 20.26 4.97 -6.65
N VAL A 148 20.06 6.13 -5.98
CA VAL A 148 21.00 6.64 -4.99
C VAL A 148 21.03 5.74 -3.75
N ARG A 149 19.88 5.22 -3.30
CA ARG A 149 19.86 4.27 -2.18
C ARG A 149 20.66 3.00 -2.45
N HIS A 150 20.67 2.52 -3.69
CA HIS A 150 21.49 1.37 -4.08
C HIS A 150 22.97 1.73 -4.18
N ALA A 151 23.29 2.87 -4.80
CA ALA A 151 24.67 3.33 -5.00
C ALA A 151 25.37 3.69 -3.67
N ASP A 152 24.61 4.22 -2.71
CA ASP A 152 25.07 4.57 -1.37
C ASP A 152 24.30 3.76 -0.32
N PRO A 153 24.79 2.53 -0.01
CA PRO A 153 24.13 1.65 0.93
C PRO A 153 24.31 2.09 2.40
N SER A 154 25.12 3.11 2.68
CA SER A 154 25.54 3.46 4.03
C SER A 154 24.38 3.92 4.92
N THR A 155 24.47 3.57 6.21
CA THR A 155 23.41 3.79 7.22
C THR A 155 23.01 5.25 7.40
N PHE A 156 23.92 6.19 7.15
CA PHE A 156 23.69 7.64 7.29
C PHE A 156 24.13 8.44 6.05
N GLY A 157 24.15 7.80 4.89
CA GLY A 157 24.53 8.45 3.63
C GLY A 157 23.40 9.22 2.94
N TRP A 158 23.72 9.74 1.76
CA TRP A 158 22.75 10.40 0.87
C TRP A 158 21.63 9.46 0.43
N GLY A 159 21.95 8.18 0.22
CA GLY A 159 20.97 7.14 -0.12
C GLY A 159 19.90 6.97 0.96
N TRP A 160 20.33 6.90 2.22
CA TRP A 160 19.44 6.82 3.38
C TRP A 160 18.57 8.07 3.54
N MET A 161 19.17 9.26 3.40
CA MET A 161 18.47 10.53 3.58
C MET A 161 17.38 10.73 2.51
N LEU A 162 17.71 10.41 1.25
CA LEU A 162 16.75 10.49 0.14
C LEU A 162 15.61 9.49 0.31
N GLU A 163 15.90 8.23 0.63
CA GLU A 163 14.88 7.21 0.90
C GLU A 163 13.93 7.65 2.03
N THR A 164 14.48 8.15 3.13
CA THR A 164 13.69 8.61 4.28
C THR A 164 12.82 9.81 3.92
N THR A 165 13.38 10.78 3.18
CA THR A 165 12.61 11.96 2.73
C THR A 165 11.49 11.55 1.78
N THR A 166 11.77 10.64 0.85
CA THR A 166 10.77 10.09 -0.08
C THR A 166 9.69 9.31 0.66
N ALA A 167 10.02 8.56 1.73
CA ALA A 167 9.04 7.90 2.59
C ALA A 167 8.10 8.89 3.29
N ILE A 168 8.64 9.99 3.82
CA ILE A 168 7.84 11.06 4.43
C ILE A 168 6.88 11.68 3.40
N ILE A 169 7.38 11.99 2.20
CA ILE A 169 6.56 12.53 1.11
C ILE A 169 5.45 11.55 0.72
N ALA A 170 5.79 10.26 0.54
CA ALA A 170 4.83 9.20 0.22
C ALA A 170 3.72 9.11 1.29
N THR A 171 4.10 9.14 2.56
CA THR A 171 3.15 9.17 3.70
C THR A 171 2.25 10.41 3.65
N GLY A 172 2.81 11.59 3.34
CA GLY A 172 2.04 12.83 3.16
C GLY A 172 1.00 12.72 2.04
N ILE A 173 1.35 12.06 0.93
CA ILE A 173 0.40 11.79 -0.17
C ILE A 173 -0.73 10.87 0.34
N VAL A 174 -0.42 9.82 1.11
CA VAL A 174 -1.43 8.92 1.69
C VAL A 174 -2.39 9.66 2.63
N VAL A 175 -1.89 10.56 3.49
CA VAL A 175 -2.74 11.43 4.33
C VAL A 175 -3.68 12.27 3.48
N TRP A 176 -3.19 12.82 2.38
CA TRP A 176 -4.00 13.61 1.45
C TRP A 176 -5.08 12.76 0.78
N VAL A 177 -4.76 11.54 0.34
CA VAL A 177 -5.72 10.56 -0.20
C VAL A 177 -6.84 10.29 0.80
N ILE A 178 -6.48 9.92 2.03
CA ILE A 178 -7.43 9.58 3.10
C ILE A 178 -8.34 10.75 3.42
N THR A 179 -7.79 11.96 3.52
CA THR A 179 -8.57 13.17 3.78
C THR A 179 -9.64 13.40 2.70
N ASN A 180 -9.31 13.14 1.43
CA ASN A 180 -10.28 13.24 0.35
C ASN A 180 -11.34 12.13 0.40
N HIS A 181 -10.95 10.89 0.71
CA HIS A 181 -11.90 9.79 0.88
C HIS A 181 -12.88 10.03 2.03
N ILE A 182 -12.40 10.51 3.19
CA ILE A 182 -13.24 10.77 4.37
C ILE A 182 -14.35 11.79 4.06
N LYS A 183 -14.06 12.82 3.26
CA LYS A 183 -15.10 13.79 2.84
C LYS A 183 -16.26 13.11 2.10
N THR A 184 -15.99 12.11 1.27
CA THR A 184 -17.02 11.35 0.55
C THR A 184 -17.69 10.31 1.47
N ILE A 185 -16.91 9.58 2.27
CA ILE A 185 -17.41 8.60 3.25
C ILE A 185 -18.38 9.24 4.25
N ALA A 186 -18.09 10.46 4.69
CA ALA A 186 -18.95 11.22 5.61
C ALA A 186 -20.37 11.42 5.05
N LYS A 187 -20.49 11.53 3.71
CA LYS A 187 -21.78 11.63 3.01
C LYS A 187 -22.41 10.25 2.78
N LYS A 188 -21.62 9.27 2.33
CA LYS A 188 -22.12 7.95 1.92
C LYS A 188 -21.11 6.83 2.18
N ALA A 189 -21.08 6.33 3.41
CA ALA A 189 -20.09 5.34 3.84
C ALA A 189 -20.35 3.93 3.26
N SER A 190 -21.60 3.63 2.90
CA SER A 190 -22.02 2.33 2.33
C SER A 190 -21.45 2.04 0.93
N ASP A 191 -21.02 3.08 0.22
CA ASP A 191 -20.40 2.98 -1.10
C ASP A 191 -18.94 2.52 -1.01
N TYR A 192 -18.34 2.60 0.19
CA TYR A 192 -17.04 2.01 0.49
C TYR A 192 -17.24 0.63 1.14
N PRO A 193 -16.71 -0.46 0.55
CA PRO A 193 -16.94 -1.80 1.06
C PRO A 193 -16.09 -2.04 2.32
N ARG A 194 -16.70 -2.61 3.38
CA ARG A 194 -15.99 -2.98 4.61
C ARG A 194 -14.75 -3.84 4.36
N SER A 195 -14.86 -4.74 3.39
CA SER A 195 -13.78 -5.66 3.02
C SER A 195 -12.55 -4.95 2.46
N PHE A 196 -12.68 -3.79 1.83
CA PHE A 196 -11.54 -2.98 1.39
C PHE A 196 -10.68 -2.57 2.60
N PHE A 197 -11.32 -2.05 3.66
CA PHE A 197 -10.60 -1.64 4.87
C PHE A 197 -10.03 -2.82 5.65
N LEU A 198 -10.80 -3.90 5.82
CA LEU A 198 -10.32 -5.07 6.56
C LEU A 198 -9.10 -5.71 5.88
N LYS A 199 -9.11 -5.79 4.54
CA LYS A 199 -7.95 -6.30 3.79
C LYS A 199 -6.73 -5.38 3.92
N GLY A 200 -6.93 -4.06 3.96
CA GLY A 200 -5.84 -3.12 4.24
C GLY A 200 -5.31 -3.22 5.66
N VAL A 201 -6.17 -3.40 6.67
CA VAL A 201 -5.72 -3.67 8.05
C VAL A 201 -4.93 -4.98 8.13
N SER A 202 -5.38 -6.03 7.45
CA SER A 202 -4.63 -7.30 7.39
C SER A 202 -3.28 -7.13 6.69
N ASN A 203 -3.23 -6.40 5.57
CA ASN A 203 -1.98 -6.05 4.87
C ASN A 203 -0.98 -5.37 5.82
N ASN A 204 -1.47 -4.40 6.58
CA ASN A 204 -0.69 -3.59 7.49
C ASN A 204 -0.09 -4.41 8.65
N VAL A 205 -0.84 -5.38 9.17
CA VAL A 205 -0.33 -6.34 10.17
C VAL A 205 0.81 -7.19 9.60
N LEU A 206 0.68 -7.62 8.35
CA LEU A 206 1.73 -8.39 7.66
C LEU A 206 3.01 -7.54 7.47
N GLU A 207 2.89 -6.26 7.15
CA GLU A 207 4.03 -5.36 7.02
C GLU A 207 4.74 -5.11 8.36
N ILE A 208 4.00 -4.98 9.47
CA ILE A 208 4.59 -4.91 10.81
C ILE A 208 5.43 -6.15 11.10
N TRP A 209 4.97 -7.33 10.71
CA TRP A 209 5.75 -8.55 10.89
C TRP A 209 7.06 -8.52 10.09
N VAL A 210 7.04 -8.06 8.83
CA VAL A 210 8.25 -7.88 8.03
C VAL A 210 9.22 -6.90 8.69
N LEU A 211 8.72 -5.79 9.26
CA LEU A 211 9.55 -4.84 9.98
C LEU A 211 10.25 -5.48 11.19
N ILE A 212 9.49 -6.21 12.03
CA ILE A 212 10.07 -6.91 13.19
C ILE A 212 11.12 -7.91 12.70
N HIS A 213 10.87 -8.58 11.58
CA HIS A 213 11.83 -9.52 10.99
C HIS A 213 13.15 -8.84 10.59
N LEU A 214 13.08 -7.74 9.84
CA LEU A 214 14.26 -7.00 9.42
C LEU A 214 15.06 -6.45 10.61
N LEU A 215 14.37 -5.92 11.61
CA LEU A 215 15.02 -5.44 12.84
C LEU A 215 15.72 -6.55 13.62
N ASN A 216 15.14 -7.76 13.63
CA ASN A 216 15.76 -8.94 14.26
C ASN A 216 16.98 -9.45 13.47
N LEU A 217 16.99 -9.38 12.14
CA LEU A 217 18.16 -9.76 11.33
C LEU A 217 19.34 -8.80 11.49
N SER A 218 19.06 -7.53 11.72
CA SER A 218 20.09 -6.49 11.86
C SER A 218 20.82 -6.50 13.21
N TYR A 219 20.55 -7.45 14.12
CA TYR A 219 21.15 -7.55 15.46
C TYR A 219 22.67 -7.79 15.51
N THR A 220 23.36 -7.84 14.37
CA THR A 220 24.83 -7.92 14.30
C THR A 220 25.53 -6.59 14.58
N GLY A 221 24.85 -5.46 14.39
CA GLY A 221 25.23 -4.12 14.89
C GLY A 221 24.06 -3.61 15.71
N GLY A 222 24.26 -3.16 16.95
CA GLY A 222 23.21 -3.08 17.98
C GLY A 222 21.88 -2.43 17.55
N VAL A 223 20.80 -2.73 18.29
CA VAL A 223 19.40 -2.34 18.00
C VAL A 223 19.24 -0.94 17.35
N PHE A 224 19.91 0.08 17.88
CA PHE A 224 19.85 1.43 17.32
C PHE A 224 20.23 1.53 15.84
N GLU A 225 21.29 0.84 15.42
CA GLU A 225 21.80 0.87 14.04
C GLU A 225 20.85 0.15 13.06
N ALA A 226 20.24 -0.95 13.52
CA ALA A 226 19.17 -1.65 12.80
C ALA A 226 17.96 -0.75 12.50
N TRP A 227 17.53 0.01 13.51
CA TRP A 227 16.43 0.96 13.38
C TRP A 227 16.82 2.15 12.50
N ALA A 228 18.02 2.69 12.68
CA ALA A 228 18.51 3.82 11.89
C ALA A 228 18.64 3.45 10.41
N SER A 229 19.28 2.33 10.07
CA SER A 229 19.47 1.87 8.68
C SER A 229 18.17 1.63 7.91
N ASN A 230 17.09 1.34 8.62
CA ASN A 230 15.76 1.09 8.06
C ASN A 230 14.77 2.23 8.37
N ALA A 231 15.21 3.41 8.80
CA ALA A 231 14.33 4.46 9.31
C ALA A 231 13.21 4.86 8.33
N GLY A 232 13.51 5.04 7.05
CA GLY A 232 12.51 5.34 6.03
C GLY A 232 11.45 4.23 5.86
N PHE A 233 11.88 2.97 5.89
CA PHE A 233 11.00 1.80 5.80
C PHE A 233 10.14 1.65 7.07
N ALA A 234 10.77 1.75 8.24
CA ALA A 234 10.11 1.69 9.54
C ALA A 234 9.10 2.84 9.71
N PHE A 235 9.43 4.05 9.25
CA PHE A 235 8.53 5.20 9.25
C PHE A 235 7.28 4.91 8.41
N ASN A 236 7.45 4.49 7.15
CA ASN A 236 6.34 4.16 6.26
C ASN A 236 5.44 3.08 6.86
N ILE A 237 6.02 2.02 7.43
CA ILE A 237 5.24 0.95 8.07
C ILE A 237 4.53 1.48 9.31
N ILE A 238 5.23 2.04 10.29
CA ILE A 238 4.61 2.42 11.56
C ILE A 238 3.59 3.54 11.35
N VAL A 239 3.99 4.62 10.69
CA VAL A 239 3.14 5.80 10.51
C VAL A 239 2.06 5.53 9.48
N GLY A 240 2.38 4.89 8.35
CA GLY A 240 1.40 4.49 7.34
C GLY A 240 0.34 3.53 7.90
N ASN A 241 0.74 2.56 8.73
CA ASN A 241 -0.20 1.67 9.40
C ASN A 241 -1.11 2.41 10.37
N ALA A 242 -0.55 3.28 11.22
CA ALA A 242 -1.33 4.09 12.15
C ALA A 242 -2.37 4.95 11.42
N ILE A 243 -1.95 5.61 10.33
CA ILE A 243 -2.82 6.41 9.47
C ILE A 243 -3.96 5.58 8.90
N TYR A 244 -3.69 4.37 8.41
CA TYR A 244 -4.73 3.51 7.84
C TYR A 244 -5.69 2.96 8.91
N PHE A 245 -5.21 2.64 10.11
CA PHE A 245 -6.07 2.28 11.23
C PHE A 245 -7.04 3.42 11.59
N VAL A 246 -6.54 4.65 11.63
CA VAL A 246 -7.38 5.85 11.80
C VAL A 246 -8.40 5.96 10.67
N PHE A 247 -7.98 5.71 9.42
CA PHE A 247 -8.88 5.75 8.27
C PHE A 247 -10.03 4.74 8.38
N TYR A 248 -9.74 3.49 8.76
CA TYR A 248 -10.75 2.48 9.02
C TYR A 248 -11.69 2.87 10.17
N GLY A 249 -11.15 3.36 11.28
CA GLY A 249 -11.94 3.81 12.43
C GLY A 249 -12.91 4.94 12.09
N LEU A 250 -12.44 5.94 11.35
CA LEU A 250 -13.28 7.04 10.86
C LEU A 250 -14.40 6.53 9.94
N TRP A 251 -14.09 5.58 9.05
CA TRP A 251 -15.10 4.96 8.21
C TRP A 251 -16.17 4.21 9.02
N GLU A 252 -15.80 3.38 10.02
CA GLU A 252 -16.75 2.68 10.89
C GLU A 252 -17.65 3.65 11.67
N ILE A 253 -17.09 4.77 12.15
CA ILE A 253 -17.84 5.83 12.84
C ILE A 253 -18.91 6.41 11.90
N HIS A 254 -18.54 6.79 10.68
CA HIS A 254 -19.48 7.36 9.72
C HIS A 254 -20.56 6.35 9.29
N ARG A 255 -20.17 5.10 9.02
CA ARG A 255 -21.10 4.01 8.70
C ARG A 255 -22.14 3.81 9.81
N THR A 256 -21.69 3.73 11.06
CA THR A 256 -22.57 3.51 12.20
C THR A 256 -23.51 4.69 12.43
N ARG A 257 -23.01 5.93 12.31
CA ARG A 257 -23.83 7.14 12.42
C ARG A 257 -24.92 7.19 11.35
N GLN A 258 -24.59 6.87 10.11
CA GLN A 258 -25.55 6.86 8.99
C GLN A 258 -26.60 5.75 9.19
N ALA A 259 -26.19 4.55 9.59
CA ALA A 259 -27.13 3.45 9.90
C ALA A 259 -28.12 3.82 11.01
N ARG A 260 -27.65 4.44 12.10
CA ARG A 260 -28.52 4.92 13.19
C ARG A 260 -29.49 6.00 12.74
N ARG A 261 -29.07 6.90 11.84
CA ARG A 261 -29.96 7.95 11.29
C ARG A 261 -31.05 7.34 10.42
N ALA A 262 -30.72 6.36 9.59
CA ALA A 262 -31.71 5.66 8.76
C ALA A 262 -32.79 4.97 9.61
N VAL A 263 -32.41 4.33 10.71
CA VAL A 263 -33.37 3.69 11.63
C VAL A 263 -34.28 4.71 12.33
N ARG A 264 -33.79 5.93 12.62
CA ARG A 264 -34.61 6.99 13.25
C ARG A 264 -35.59 7.67 12.29
N GLN A 265 -35.46 7.43 10.98
CA GLN A 265 -36.32 8.01 9.95
C GLN A 265 -37.43 7.05 9.49
N VAL A 266 -37.44 5.83 10.04
CA VAL A 266 -38.48 4.80 9.85
C VAL A 266 -39.32 4.74 11.11
#